data_AF-A0A512APE0-F1
#
_entry.id   AF-A0A512APE0-F1
#
_cell.length_a   1.000
_cell.length_b   1.000
_cell.length_c   1.000
_cell.angle_alpha   90.00
_cell.angle_beta   90.00
_cell.angle_gamma   90.00
#
_symmetry.space_group_name_H-M   'P 1'
#
loop_
_entity.id
_entity.type
_entity.pdbx_description
1 polymer ?
#
loop_
_entity_poly.entity_id
_entity_poly.type
_entity_poly.pdbx_seq_one_letter_code
_entity_poly.pdbx_strand_id
1 'polypeptide(L)' 'MLNCHDATFLFSQGRERKLTFSERMKVRIHTSICSDCTNFERQLETISGAAKAFAAHKGKTDD' A
#
# COMPACT_ATOMS: atom_id res chain seq x y z
N MET A 1 13.87 -13.73 6.81
CA MET A 1 13.08 -12.69 7.49
C MET A 1 13.03 -11.48 6.58
N LEU A 2 11.85 -10.94 6.32
CA LEU A 2 11.68 -9.68 5.59
C LEU A 2 12.00 -8.53 6.56
N ASN A 3 12.87 -7.59 6.18
CA ASN A 3 13.12 -6.40 7.00
C ASN A 3 12.11 -5.29 6.65
N CYS A 4 12.05 -4.24 7.47
CA CYS A 4 11.11 -3.13 7.27
C CYS A 4 11.30 -2.44 5.91
N HIS A 5 12.54 -2.32 5.41
CA HIS A 5 12.82 -1.71 4.11
C HIS A 5 12.27 -2.53 2.95
N ASP A 6 12.44 -3.85 2.97
CA ASP A 6 11.90 -4.74 1.95
C ASP A 6 10.37 -4.78 2.00
N ALA A 7 9.78 -4.65 3.21
CA ALA A 7 8.35 -4.56 3.38
C ALA A 7 7.78 -3.26 2.77
N THR A 8 8.37 -2.11 3.07
CA THR A 8 7.96 -0.82 2.49
C THR A 8 8.18 -0.79 0.98
N PHE A 9 9.25 -1.40 0.48
CA PHE A 9 9.49 -1.56 -0.95
C PHE A 9 8.42 -2.42 -1.63
N LEU A 10 8.02 -3.55 -1.03
CA LEU A 10 6.94 -4.38 -1.54
C LEU A 10 5.58 -3.66 -1.49
N PHE A 11 5.31 -2.86 -0.46
CA PHE A 11 4.09 -2.05 -0.41
C PHE A 11 4.03 -1.03 -1.55
N SER A 12 5.14 -0.36 -1.84
CA SER A 12 5.24 0.57 -2.98
C SER A 12 5.03 -0.17 -4.31
N GLN A 13 5.71 -1.30 -4.52
CA GLN A 13 5.50 -2.13 -5.70
C GLN A 13 4.06 -2.63 -5.83
N GLY A 14 3.38 -2.91 -4.73
CA GLY A 14 1.96 -3.31 -4.72
C GLY A 14 1.00 -2.23 -5.22
N ARG A 15 1.44 -0.98 -5.34
CA ARG A 15 0.68 0.12 -5.95
C ARG A 15 0.87 0.20 -7.46
N GLU A 16 2.08 -0.09 -7.95
CA GLU A 16 2.42 -0.04 -9.37
C GLU A 16 2.10 -1.36 -10.09
N ARG A 17 2.27 -2.49 -9.41
CA ARG A 17 2.02 -3.84 -9.93
C ARG A 17 1.27 -4.71 -8.94
N LYS A 18 0.69 -5.78 -9.45
CA LYS A 18 0.15 -6.84 -8.59
C LYS A 18 1.32 -7.61 -7.96
N LEU A 19 1.32 -7.70 -6.64
CA LEU A 19 2.22 -8.61 -5.91
C LEU A 19 1.81 -10.06 -6.16
N THR A 20 2.81 -10.93 -6.25
CA THR A 20 2.61 -12.37 -6.23
C THR A 20 2.04 -12.82 -4.88
N PHE A 21 1.41 -14.00 -4.84
CA PHE A 21 0.85 -14.53 -3.60
C PHE A 21 1.90 -14.67 -2.49
N SER A 22 3.12 -15.12 -2.84
CA SER A 22 4.23 -15.24 -1.90
C SER A 22 4.67 -13.90 -1.32
N GLU A 23 4.82 -12.87 -2.16
CA GLU A 23 5.16 -11.51 -1.70
C GLU A 23 4.09 -10.98 -0.74
N ARG A 24 2.81 -11.15 -1.09
CA ARG A 24 1.69 -10.74 -0.26
C ARG A 24 1.69 -11.43 1.11
N MET A 25 2.02 -12.72 1.14
CA MET A 25 2.11 -13.46 2.40
C MET A 25 3.28 -12.95 3.26
N LYS A 26 4.43 -12.65 2.66
CA LYS A 26 5.61 -12.13 3.38
C LYS A 26 5.32 -10.80 4.07
N VAL A 27 4.70 -9.83 3.38
CA VAL A 27 4.36 -8.55 4.02
C VAL A 27 3.27 -8.69 5.07
N ARG A 28 2.29 -9.58 4.89
CA ARG A 28 1.25 -9.84 5.91
C ARG A 28 1.82 -10.42 7.21
N ILE A 29 2.76 -11.37 7.09
CA ILE A 29 3.46 -11.91 8.27
C ILE A 29 4.26 -10.79 8.94
N HIS A 30 4.95 -9.96 8.16
CA HIS A 30 5.75 -8.86 8.71
C HIS A 30 4.89 -7.80 9.42
N THR A 31 3.74 -7.40 8.87
CA THR A 31 2.86 -6.44 9.55
C THR A 31 2.26 -7.01 10.82
N SER A 32 1.99 -8.32 10.89
CA SER A 32 1.49 -8.94 12.12
C SER A 32 2.46 -8.83 13.32
N ILE A 33 3.77 -8.64 13.06
CA ILE A 33 4.81 -8.55 14.10
C ILE A 33 5.42 -7.14 14.23
N CYS A 34 5.14 -6.24 13.29
CA CYS A 34 5.74 -4.90 13.22
C CYS A 34 4.65 -3.83 13.15
N SER A 35 4.50 -3.08 14.25
CA SER A 35 3.55 -1.98 14.38
C SER A 35 3.82 -0.86 13.36
N ASP A 36 5.09 -0.56 13.09
CA ASP A 36 5.48 0.53 12.19
C ASP A 36 5.07 0.22 10.76
N CYS A 37 5.31 -1.01 10.30
CA CYS A 37 4.89 -1.45 8.97
C CYS A 37 3.37 -1.55 8.85
N THR A 38 2.66 -1.94 9.91
CA THR A 38 1.19 -1.90 9.94
C THR A 38 0.66 -0.47 9.79
N ASN A 39 1.27 0.48 10.49
CA ASN A 39 0.88 1.88 10.40
C ASN A 39 1.19 2.46 9.00
N PHE A 40 2.32 2.09 8.42
CA PHE A 40 2.70 2.49 7.07
C PHE A 40 1.72 1.96 6.01
N GLU A 41 1.31 0.68 6.10
CA GLU A 41 0.30 0.10 5.20
C GLU A 41 -1.00 0.91 5.22
N ARG A 42 -1.50 1.26 6.41
CA ARG A 42 -2.71 2.08 6.58
C ARG A 42 -2.56 3.51 6.02
N GLN A 43 -1.41 4.14 6.23
CA GLN A 43 -1.13 5.46 5.66
C GLN A 43 -1.16 5.43 4.13
N LEU A 44 -0.54 4.42 3.52
CA LEU A 44 -0.56 4.25 2.07
C LEU A 44 -1.96 4.02 1.52
N GLU A 45 -2.81 3.27 2.22
CA GLU A 45 -4.22 3.09 1.83
C GLU A 45 -4.99 4.40 1.87
N THR A 46 -4.78 5.21 2.91
CA THR A 46 -5.41 6.53 3.07
C THR A 46 -5.04 7.45 1.91
N ILE A 47 -3.74 7.58 1.61
CA ILE A 47 -3.23 8.41 0.51
C ILE A 47 -3.78 7.92 -0.83
N SER A 48 -3.75 6.59 -1.06
CA SER A 48 -4.26 6.00 -2.30
C SER A 48 -5.77 6.22 -2.47
N GLY A 49 -6.54 6.13 -1.38
CA GLY A 49 -7.97 6.40 -1.37
C GLY A 49 -8.28 7.87 -1.68
N ALA A 50 -7.56 8.80 -1.04
CA ALA A 50 -7.70 10.24 -1.28
C ALA A 50 -7.34 10.61 -2.73
N ALA A 51 -6.23 10.07 -3.28
CA ALA A 51 -5.84 10.30 -4.66
C ALA A 51 -6.89 9.82 -5.67
N LYS A 52 -7.49 8.63 -5.42
CA LYS A 52 -8.59 8.11 -6.24
C LYS A 52 -9.85 8.97 -6.14
N ALA A 53 -10.22 9.39 -4.93
CA ALA A 53 -11.36 10.28 -4.72
C ALA A 53 -11.18 11.63 -5.42
N PHE A 54 -9.97 12.20 -5.36
CA PHE A 54 -9.62 13.43 -6.05
C PHE A 54 -9.72 13.28 -7.58
N ALA A 55 -9.16 12.20 -8.14
CA ALA A 55 -9.26 11.92 -9.57
C ALA A 55 -10.73 11.72 -10.02
N ALA A 56 -11.54 11.04 -9.21
CA ALA A 56 -12.96 10.86 -9.47
C ALA A 56 -13.76 12.18 -9.39
N HIS A 57 -13.40 13.10 -8.48
CA HIS A 57 -14.04 14.40 -8.38
C HIS A 57 -13.64 15.35 -9.52
N LYS A 58 -12.38 15.34 -9.95
CA LYS A 58 -11.92 16.18 -11.08
C LYS A 58 -12.67 15.85 -12.38
N GLY A 59 -12.95 14.57 -12.65
CA GLY A 59 -13.75 14.15 -13.81
C GLY A 59 -15.22 14.57 -13.78
N LYS A 60 -15.69 15.22 -12.69
CA LYS A 60 -17.08 15.66 -12.50
C LYS A 60 -17.28 17.18 -12.65
N THR A 61 -16.20 17.94 -12.82
CA THR A 61 -16.21 19.40 -13.03
C THR A 61 -15.86 19.78 -14.48
N ASP A 62 -15.48 18.78 -15.30
CA ASP A 62 -15.13 18.95 -16.72
C ASP A 62 -16.25 18.44 -17.67
N ASP A 63 -17.47 18.16 -17.16
CA ASP A 63 -18.75 18.00 -17.90
C ASP A 63 -19.67 19.19 -17.58
#